data_AF-A0A7X0GVF3-F1
#
_entry.id   AF-A0A7X0GVF3-F1
#
_cell.length_a   1.000
_cell.length_b   1.000
_cell.length_c   1.000
_cell.angle_alpha   90.00
_cell.angle_beta   90.00
_cell.angle_gamma   90.00
#
_symmetry.space_group_name_H-M   'P 1'
#
loop_
_entity.id
_entity.type
_entity.pdbx_description
1 polymer ?
#
loop_
_entity_poly.entity_id
_entity_poly.type
_entity_poly.pdbx_seq_one_letter_code
_entity_poly.pdbx_strand_id
1 'polypeptide(L)'
;MVQAFDQYALERHERLGAGGSDFLLVNLFRPPYGAPMTTDAIGELCESLSRRAGLGRKIGPRMCRHAMASNVADAGGKLDEVQALLGQKSAESPRPYLHPKPSRLREAVERVPLPRVNAKDGHR
;
A
#
# COMPACT_ATOMS: atom_id res chain seq x y z
N MET A 1 3.28 4.57 7.67
CA MET A 1 3.77 3.54 6.72
C MET A 1 5.12 2.96 7.11
N VAL A 2 6.07 3.77 7.59
CA VAL A 2 7.42 3.34 8.01
C VAL A 2 7.40 2.16 8.99
N GLN A 3 6.57 2.23 10.04
CA GLN A 3 6.47 1.17 11.05
C GLN A 3 6.12 -0.23 10.51
N ALA A 4 5.23 -0.33 9.51
CA ALA A 4 4.83 -1.63 8.95
C ALA A 4 5.95 -2.25 8.10
N PHE A 5 6.70 -1.42 7.39
CA PHE A 5 7.87 -1.84 6.65
C PHE A 5 8.99 -2.31 7.60
N ASP A 6 9.26 -1.55 8.65
CA ASP A 6 10.30 -1.89 9.63
C ASP A 6 9.99 -3.23 10.32
N GLN A 7 8.75 -3.42 10.74
CA GLN A 7 8.31 -4.68 11.34
C GLN A 7 8.50 -5.86 10.37
N TYR A 8 8.14 -5.68 9.10
CA TYR A 8 8.34 -6.72 8.08
C TYR A 8 9.84 -7.00 7.84
N ALA A 9 10.67 -5.96 7.77
CA ALA A 9 12.11 -6.11 7.55
C ALA A 9 12.79 -6.87 8.70
N LEU A 10 12.39 -6.59 9.94
CA LEU A 10 12.85 -7.31 11.13
C LEU A 10 12.42 -8.79 11.07
N GLU A 11 11.14 -9.06 10.87
CA GLU A 11 10.61 -10.43 10.81
C GLU A 11 11.25 -11.24 9.67
N ARG A 12 11.51 -10.59 8.51
CA ARG A 12 12.23 -11.19 7.39
C ARG A 12 13.67 -11.53 7.78
N HIS A 13 14.37 -10.63 8.47
CA HIS A 13 15.75 -10.87 8.91
C HIS A 13 15.82 -11.97 9.96
N GLU A 14 14.88 -12.01 10.92
CA GLU A 14 14.80 -13.06 11.94
C GLU A 14 14.60 -14.45 11.33
N ARG A 15 13.76 -14.58 10.29
CA ARG A 15 13.49 -15.89 9.67
C ARG A 15 14.52 -16.34 8.65
N LEU A 16 15.13 -15.42 7.89
CA LEU A 16 16.00 -15.74 6.75
C LEU A 16 17.47 -15.41 6.99
N GLY A 17 17.80 -14.70 8.07
CA GLY A 17 19.15 -14.21 8.33
C GLY A 17 19.64 -13.21 7.27
N ALA A 18 20.95 -13.21 7.03
CA ALA A 18 21.60 -12.36 6.04
C ALA A 18 21.61 -12.95 4.61
N GLY A 19 21.34 -14.25 4.46
CA GLY A 19 21.43 -14.99 3.18
C GLY A 19 20.10 -15.16 2.45
N GLY A 20 19.29 -14.10 2.37
CA GLY A 20 17.93 -14.14 1.81
C GLY A 20 17.84 -13.89 0.30
N SER A 21 16.61 -13.86 -0.21
CA SER A 21 16.25 -13.51 -1.60
C SER A 21 16.42 -12.01 -1.89
N ASP A 22 16.83 -11.63 -3.10
CA ASP A 22 16.94 -10.21 -3.53
C ASP A 22 15.59 -9.48 -3.62
N PHE A 23 14.48 -10.23 -3.54
CA PHE A 23 13.14 -9.64 -3.57
C PHE A 23 12.76 -9.04 -2.23
N LEU A 24 12.13 -7.86 -2.28
CA LEU A 24 11.63 -7.19 -1.07
C LEU A 24 10.55 -8.03 -0.38
N LEU A 25 9.55 -8.48 -1.14
CA LEU A 25 8.42 -9.27 -0.61
C LEU A 25 8.67 -10.77 -0.85
N VAL A 26 8.74 -11.52 0.24
CA VAL A 26 9.00 -12.96 0.23
C VAL A 26 7.99 -13.71 1.11
N ASN A 27 7.78 -14.98 0.81
CA ASN A 27 6.95 -15.86 1.62
C ASN A 27 7.61 -16.11 2.99
N LEU A 28 6.95 -15.65 4.05
CA LEU A 28 7.34 -15.88 5.43
C LEU A 28 6.32 -16.73 6.20
N PHE A 29 5.25 -17.20 5.54
CA PHE A 29 4.10 -17.81 6.20
C PHE A 29 4.23 -19.33 6.34
N ARG A 30 4.81 -20.01 5.34
CA ARG A 30 5.01 -21.46 5.34
C ARG A 30 6.29 -21.86 4.60
N PRO A 31 6.94 -22.98 4.96
CA PRO A 31 8.07 -23.51 4.18
C PRO A 31 7.69 -23.84 2.72
N PRO A 32 8.63 -23.71 1.77
CA PRO A 32 9.95 -23.10 1.94
C PRO A 32 9.84 -21.57 2.09
N TYR A 33 10.54 -21.01 3.07
CA TYR A 33 10.58 -19.57 3.32
C TYR A 33 11.51 -18.86 2.33
N GLY A 34 11.29 -17.56 2.12
CA GLY A 34 12.19 -16.71 1.33
C GLY A 34 11.92 -16.73 -0.18
N ALA A 35 11.01 -17.57 -0.66
CA ALA A 35 10.56 -17.54 -2.05
C ALA A 35 9.89 -16.19 -2.37
N PRO A 36 10.13 -15.59 -3.56
CA PRO A 36 9.49 -14.34 -3.96
C PRO A 36 7.95 -14.44 -3.94
N MET A 37 7.29 -13.39 -3.47
CA MET A 37 5.83 -13.32 -3.55
C MET A 37 5.36 -13.13 -5.00
N THR A 38 4.45 -14.00 -5.47
CA THR A 38 3.80 -13.87 -6.77
C THR A 38 2.63 -12.88 -6.71
N THR A 39 2.19 -12.39 -7.87
CA THR A 39 1.01 -11.53 -7.99
C THR A 39 -0.24 -12.20 -7.43
N ASP A 40 -0.40 -13.48 -7.70
CA ASP A 40 -1.57 -14.27 -7.26
C ASP A 40 -1.55 -14.44 -5.75
N ALA A 41 -0.38 -14.71 -5.16
CA ALA A 41 -0.22 -14.82 -3.72
C ALA A 41 -0.54 -13.49 -3.00
N ILE A 42 -0.21 -12.35 -3.61
CA ILE A 42 -0.61 -11.03 -3.10
C ILE A 42 -2.14 -10.86 -3.17
N GLY A 43 -2.77 -11.30 -4.26
CA GLY A 43 -4.23 -11.33 -4.39
C GLY A 43 -4.90 -12.18 -3.30
N GLU A 44 -4.44 -13.41 -3.11
CA GLU A 44 -4.91 -14.34 -2.07
C GLU A 44 -4.73 -13.76 -0.66
N LEU A 45 -3.59 -13.09 -0.40
CA LEU A 45 -3.34 -12.40 0.86
C LEU A 45 -4.38 -11.30 1.10
N CYS A 46 -4.67 -10.44 0.12
CA CYS A 46 -5.70 -9.42 0.24
C CYS A 46 -7.09 -10.03 0.50
N GLU A 47 -7.44 -11.13 -0.17
CA GLU A 47 -8.71 -11.83 0.08
C GLU A 47 -8.79 -12.39 1.50
N SER A 48 -7.71 -13.03 1.97
CA SER A 48 -7.61 -13.57 3.33
C SER A 48 -7.77 -12.47 4.38
N LEU A 49 -7.09 -11.33 4.19
CA LEU A 49 -7.23 -10.16 5.05
C LEU A 49 -8.64 -9.58 5.04
N SER A 50 -9.30 -9.55 3.87
CA SER A 50 -10.69 -9.08 3.76
C SER A 50 -11.65 -9.92 4.60
N ARG A 51 -11.50 -11.25 4.54
CA ARG A 51 -12.29 -12.17 5.37
C ARG A 51 -12.01 -11.98 6.86
N ARG A 52 -10.73 -11.88 7.24
CA ARG A 52 -10.31 -11.65 8.64
C ARG A 52 -10.84 -10.33 9.19
N ALA A 53 -10.98 -9.31 8.34
CA ALA A 53 -11.55 -8.01 8.70
C ALA A 53 -13.09 -8.00 8.71
N GLY A 54 -13.76 -9.10 8.37
CA GLY A 54 -15.23 -9.19 8.33
C GLY A 54 -15.88 -8.36 7.22
N LEU A 55 -15.14 -8.05 6.14
CA LEU A 55 -15.67 -7.25 5.04
C LEU A 55 -16.67 -8.08 4.22
N GLY A 56 -17.84 -7.50 3.90
CA GLY A 56 -18.86 -8.14 3.08
C GLY A 56 -18.50 -8.35 1.61
N ARG A 57 -17.28 -7.98 1.21
CA ARG A 57 -16.73 -8.19 -0.14
C ARG A 57 -15.25 -8.53 -0.08
N LYS A 58 -14.78 -9.26 -1.09
CA LYS A 58 -13.34 -9.49 -1.31
C LYS A 58 -12.68 -8.19 -1.77
N ILE A 59 -11.56 -7.82 -1.15
CA ILE A 59 -10.72 -6.69 -1.55
C ILE A 59 -9.48 -7.25 -2.26
N GLY A 60 -9.16 -6.67 -3.41
CA GLY A 60 -7.94 -6.98 -4.18
C GLY A 60 -7.02 -5.77 -4.37
N PRO A 61 -5.79 -5.97 -4.87
CA PRO A 61 -4.77 -4.91 -4.99
C PRO A 61 -5.23 -3.67 -5.78
N ARG A 62 -5.99 -3.87 -6.87
CA ARG A 62 -6.55 -2.77 -7.67
C ARG A 62 -7.52 -1.91 -6.85
N MET A 63 -8.32 -2.52 -5.98
CA MET A 63 -9.25 -1.79 -5.12
C MET A 63 -8.50 -0.99 -4.06
N CYS A 64 -7.42 -1.53 -3.49
CA CYS A 64 -6.55 -0.77 -2.59
C CYS A 64 -5.95 0.45 -3.29
N ARG A 65 -5.54 0.30 -4.56
CA ARG A 65 -5.04 1.39 -5.38
C ARG A 65 -6.10 2.46 -5.65
N HIS A 66 -7.33 2.07 -5.96
CA HIS A 66 -8.45 3.00 -6.10
C HIS A 66 -8.76 3.73 -4.79
N ALA A 67 -8.80 3.01 -3.68
CA ALA A 67 -9.03 3.60 -2.37
C ALA A 67 -7.94 4.62 -2.01
N MET A 68 -6.66 4.33 -2.31
CA MET A 68 -5.58 5.31 -2.11
C MET A 68 -5.81 6.58 -2.94
N ALA A 69 -6.21 6.43 -4.20
CA ALA A 69 -6.50 7.56 -5.08
C ALA A 69 -7.65 8.42 -4.54
N SER A 70 -8.75 7.78 -4.15
CA SER A 70 -9.92 8.43 -3.54
C SER A 70 -9.53 9.14 -2.25
N ASN A 71 -8.84 8.46 -1.33
CA ASN A 71 -8.43 9.06 -0.06
C ASN A 71 -7.56 10.30 -0.23
N VAL A 72 -6.60 10.27 -1.17
CA VAL A 72 -5.76 11.44 -1.46
C VAL A 72 -6.58 12.56 -2.07
N ALA A 73 -7.51 12.27 -2.99
CA ALA A 73 -8.39 13.26 -3.59
C ALA A 73 -9.33 13.89 -2.54
N ASP A 74 -9.94 13.09 -1.69
CA ASP A 74 -10.84 13.51 -0.61
C ASP A 74 -10.10 14.36 0.44
N ALA A 75 -8.80 14.11 0.64
CA ALA A 75 -7.91 14.92 1.48
C ALA A 75 -7.36 16.18 0.77
N GLY A 76 -7.96 16.58 -0.37
CA GLY A 76 -7.60 17.79 -1.12
C GLY A 76 -6.35 17.64 -1.99
N GLY A 77 -5.92 16.42 -2.29
CA GLY A 77 -4.85 16.14 -3.25
C GLY A 77 -5.27 16.49 -4.67
N LYS A 78 -4.34 17.06 -5.44
CA LYS A 78 -4.59 17.45 -6.83
C LYS A 78 -4.42 16.26 -7.77
N LEU A 79 -5.01 16.36 -8.98
CA LEU A 79 -4.97 15.29 -9.96
C LEU A 79 -3.53 14.88 -10.36
N ASP A 80 -2.63 15.86 -10.50
CA ASP A 80 -1.20 15.63 -10.79
C ASP A 80 -0.51 14.89 -9.64
N GLU A 81 -0.86 15.21 -8.39
CA GLU A 81 -0.36 14.51 -7.19
C GLU A 81 -0.86 13.06 -7.15
N VAL A 82 -2.16 12.82 -7.38
CA VAL A 82 -2.74 11.47 -7.42
C VAL A 82 -2.11 10.62 -8.52
N GLN A 83 -2.00 11.16 -9.73
CA GLN A 83 -1.40 10.44 -10.87
C GLN A 83 0.07 10.10 -10.62
N ALA A 84 0.84 11.05 -10.10
CA ALA A 84 2.25 10.85 -9.76
C ALA A 84 2.43 9.81 -8.65
N LEU A 85 1.62 9.85 -7.58
CA LEU A 85 1.66 8.86 -6.49
C LEU A 85 1.31 7.44 -6.97
N LEU A 86 0.39 7.33 -7.92
CA LEU A 86 0.05 6.06 -8.53
C LEU A 86 1.10 5.60 -9.55
N GLY A 87 1.99 6.49 -10.01
CA GLY A 87 2.88 6.19 -11.14
C GLY A 87 2.11 5.96 -12.45
N GLN A 88 0.93 6.57 -12.59
CA GLN A 88 0.17 6.53 -13.84
C GLN A 88 0.82 7.46 -14.86
N LYS A 89 1.38 6.88 -15.91
CA LYS A 89 1.70 7.58 -17.16
C LYS A 89 0.60 7.21 -18.16
N SER A 90 -0.42 8.05 -18.33
CA SER A 90 -1.34 7.90 -19.48
C SER A 90 -0.74 8.65 -20.67
N ALA A 91 -0.49 7.95 -21.77
CA ALA A 91 -0.07 8.56 -23.04
C ALA A 91 -1.22 9.32 -23.73
N GLU A 92 -2.45 9.21 -23.22
CA GLU A 92 -3.68 9.65 -23.88
C GLU A 92 -4.29 10.93 -23.29
N SER A 93 -3.69 11.55 -22.27
CA SER A 93 -4.19 12.82 -21.74
C SER A 93 -3.57 14.00 -22.50
N PRO A 94 -4.38 14.89 -23.12
CA PRO A 94 -3.89 16.10 -23.77
C PRO A 94 -3.42 17.18 -22.78
N ARG A 95 -3.55 16.95 -21.47
CA ARG A 95 -3.08 17.87 -20.43
C ARG A 95 -1.62 17.55 -20.10
N PRO A 96 -0.72 18.55 -20.07
CA PRO A 96 0.66 18.31 -19.68
C PRO A 96 0.72 17.72 -18.27
N TYR A 97 1.49 16.65 -18.10
CA TYR A 97 1.81 16.12 -16.78
C TYR A 97 2.60 17.17 -16.02
N LEU A 98 1.98 17.76 -15.00
CA LEU A 98 2.73 18.48 -13.99
C LEU A 98 3.45 17.43 -13.15
N HIS A 99 4.78 17.55 -13.06
CA HIS A 99 5.58 16.74 -12.16
C HIS A 99 5.67 17.47 -10.82
N PRO A 100 4.78 17.19 -9.84
CA PRO A 100 4.84 17.83 -8.55
C PRO A 100 6.18 17.52 -7.86
N LYS A 101 6.71 18.50 -7.14
CA LYS A 101 7.90 18.31 -6.31
C LYS A 101 7.66 17.18 -5.30
N PRO A 102 8.69 16.38 -4.95
CA PRO A 102 8.55 15.29 -3.98
C PRO A 102 7.95 15.72 -2.63
N SER A 103 8.20 16.95 -2.18
CA SER A 103 7.61 17.50 -0.95
C SER A 103 6.09 17.57 -1.01
N ARG A 104 5.52 18.01 -2.14
CA ARG A 104 4.07 18.07 -2.36
C ARG A 104 3.43 16.69 -2.37
N LEU A 105 4.12 15.70 -2.94
CA LEU A 105 3.66 14.31 -2.91
C LEU A 105 3.61 13.77 -1.48
N ARG A 106 4.65 14.06 -0.68
CA ARG A 106 4.66 13.70 0.73
C ARG A 106 3.53 14.40 1.49
N GLU A 107 3.38 15.71 1.33
CA GLU A 107 2.29 16.48 1.95
C GLU A 107 0.91 15.93 1.58
N ALA A 108 0.70 15.52 0.32
CA ALA A 108 -0.55 14.92 -0.13
C ALA A 108 -0.85 13.59 0.57
N VAL A 109 0.17 12.77 0.83
CA VAL A 109 0.03 11.52 1.59
C VAL A 109 -0.22 11.81 3.07
N GLU A 110 0.50 12.76 3.68
CA GLU A 110 0.36 13.11 5.10
C GLU A 110 -1.00 13.75 5.45
N ARG A 111 -1.68 14.38 4.49
CA ARG A 111 -3.05 14.88 4.68
C ARG A 111 -4.08 13.75 4.85
N VAL A 112 -3.79 12.53 4.38
CA VAL A 112 -4.72 11.41 4.47
C VAL A 112 -4.74 10.88 5.91
N PRO A 113 -5.91 10.85 6.59
CA PRO A 113 -6.00 10.32 7.95
C PRO A 113 -5.56 8.86 8.03
N LEU A 114 -4.76 8.53 9.05
CA LEU A 114 -4.35 7.16 9.29
C LEU A 114 -5.54 6.33 9.83
N PRO A 115 -5.85 5.15 9.24
CA PRO A 115 -6.99 4.33 9.66
C PRO A 115 -6.97 3.93 11.14
N ARG A 116 -5.79 3.91 11.78
CA ARG A 116 -5.60 3.49 13.17
C ARG A 116 -5.78 4.60 14.21
N VAL A 117 -5.78 5.87 13.79
CA VAL A 117 -5.91 7.01 14.72
C VAL A 117 -7.39 7.27 15.06
N ASN A 118 -8.30 6.95 14.14
CA ASN A 118 -9.74 7.20 14.30
C ASN A 118 -10.50 6.16 15.15
N ALA A 119 -9.82 5.14 15.69
CA ALA A 119 -10.45 4.08 16.49
C ALA A 119 -10.62 4.44 17.98
N LYS A 120 -10.18 5.63 18.42
CA LYS A 120 -10.19 6.03 19.84
C LYS A 120 -11.34 6.96 20.25
N ASP A 121 -12.17 7.44 19.31
CA ASP A 121 -13.24 8.42 19.61
C ASP A 121 -14.68 7.85 19.56
N GLY A 122 -14.82 6.53 19.53
CA GLY A 122 -16.13 5.85 19.42
C GLY A 122 -16.54 5.08 20.68
N HIS A 123 -16.55 5.72 21.85
CA HIS A 123 -17.32 5.21 22.99
C HIS A 123 -17.98 6.35 23.77
N ARG A 124 -19.18 6.74 23.32
CA ARG A 124 -20.28 7.26 24.14
C ARG A 124 -21.60 6.84 23.51
#